data_AF-A0A7X8KC20-F1
#
_entry.id   AF-A0A7X8KC20-F1
#
_cell.length_a   1.000
_cell.length_b   1.000
_cell.length_c   1.000
_cell.angle_alpha   90.00
_cell.angle_beta   90.00
_cell.angle_gamma   90.00
#
_symmetry.space_group_name_H-M   'P 1'
#
loop_
_entity.id
_entity.type
_entity.pdbx_description
1 polymer ?
#
loop_
_entity_poly.entity_id
_entity_poly.type
_entity_poly.pdbx_seq_one_letter_code
_entity_poly.pdbx_strand_id
1 'polypeptide(L)' 'MSKAHRGSGIRDKYKNGRGTCPKCNRTGVKVLYEATLEGAKTKVCKPCNANLKKKASA' A
#
# COMPACT_ATOMS: atom_id res chain seq x y z
N MET A 1 -17.71 -5.68 1.41
CA MET A 1 -16.45 -4.99 1.03
C MET A 1 -16.00 -4.07 2.16
N SER A 2 -15.10 -4.53 3.04
CA SER A 2 -14.55 -3.68 4.10
C SER A 2 -13.79 -2.51 3.45
N LYS A 3 -14.21 -1.27 3.74
CA LYS A 3 -13.58 -0.04 3.22
C LYS A 3 -12.30 0.31 3.98
N ALA A 4 -11.47 -0.68 4.33
CA ALA A 4 -10.29 -0.52 5.21
C ALA A 4 -9.22 0.46 4.69
N HIS A 5 -9.26 0.80 3.39
CA HIS A 5 -8.28 1.69 2.75
C HIS A 5 -8.91 2.98 2.18
N ARG A 6 -10.17 3.31 2.55
CA ARG A 6 -10.90 4.50 2.06
C ARG A 6 -11.82 5.06 3.15
N GLY A 7 -12.09 6.36 3.12
CA GLY A 7 -13.07 6.99 4.03
C GLY A 7 -12.62 7.03 5.50
N SER A 8 -13.49 6.61 6.41
CA SER A 8 -13.24 6.63 7.86
C SER A 8 -12.04 5.79 8.28
N GLY A 9 -11.84 4.60 7.72
CA GLY A 9 -10.75 3.68 8.12
C GLY A 9 -9.31 4.14 7.83
N ILE A 10 -9.13 5.31 7.21
CA ILE A 10 -7.82 5.93 6.98
C ILE A 10 -7.66 7.27 7.69
N ARG A 11 -8.73 7.84 8.28
CA ARG A 11 -8.68 9.16 8.93
C ARG A 11 -7.78 9.17 10.16
N ASP A 12 -7.77 8.06 10.90
CA ASP A 12 -6.96 7.91 12.13
C ASP A 12 -5.48 7.64 11.84
N LYS A 13 -5.11 7.41 10.58
CA LYS A 13 -3.72 7.13 10.19
C LYS A 13 -2.99 8.43 9.89
N TYR A 14 -1.72 8.52 10.30
CA TYR A 14 -0.86 9.67 10.01
C TYR A 14 -0.91 10.04 8.51
N LYS A 15 -1.22 11.32 8.22
CA LYS A 15 -1.45 11.85 6.86
C LYS A 15 -2.46 11.05 6.02
N ASN A 16 -3.48 10.49 6.66
CA ASN A 16 -4.51 9.64 6.08
C ASN A 16 -3.94 8.39 5.40
N GLY A 17 -2.80 7.88 5.92
CA GLY A 17 -2.07 6.76 5.36
C GLY A 17 -1.26 7.09 4.11
N ARG A 18 -0.99 8.38 3.85
CA ARG A 18 -0.12 8.82 2.75
C ARG A 18 1.34 8.86 3.19
N GLY A 19 2.23 8.43 2.31
CA GLY A 19 3.66 8.43 2.55
C GLY A 19 4.45 8.17 1.27
N THR A 20 5.73 7.86 1.45
CA THR A 20 6.61 7.45 0.37
C THR A 20 6.53 5.94 0.21
N CYS A 21 6.27 5.46 -1.01
CA CYS A 21 6.24 4.01 -1.25
C CYS A 21 7.68 3.47 -1.38
N PRO A 22 8.07 2.43 -0.61
CA PRO A 22 9.42 1.88 -0.66
C PRO A 22 9.76 1.16 -1.98
N LYS A 23 8.75 0.79 -2.78
CA LYS A 23 8.96 0.08 -4.05
C LYS A 23 9.15 1.01 -5.25
N CYS A 24 8.37 2.09 -5.31
CA CYS A 24 8.31 2.96 -6.49
C CYS A 24 8.70 4.41 -6.19
N ASN A 25 9.16 4.70 -4.96
CA ASN A 25 9.60 6.00 -4.48
C ASN A 25 8.58 7.15 -4.68
N ARG A 26 7.32 6.84 -5.01
CA ARG A 26 6.27 7.84 -5.15
C ARG A 26 5.93 8.42 -3.78
N THR A 27 5.88 9.74 -3.69
CA THR A 27 5.50 10.50 -2.50
C THR A 27 4.01 10.85 -2.53
N GLY A 28 3.41 11.09 -1.37
CA GLY A 28 1.98 11.49 -1.26
C GLY A 28 0.95 10.40 -1.59
N VAL A 29 1.40 9.17 -1.83
CA VAL A 29 0.56 8.01 -2.18
C VAL A 29 0.13 7.23 -0.94
N LYS A 30 -1.01 6.55 -1.01
CA LYS A 30 -1.50 5.70 0.10
C LYS A 30 -0.64 4.45 0.24
N VAL A 31 0.09 4.33 1.34
CA VAL A 31 0.99 3.21 1.67
C VAL A 31 0.31 2.32 2.71
N LEU A 32 -0.78 1.68 2.31
CA LEU A 32 -1.69 0.97 3.22
C LEU A 32 -1.82 -0.52 2.92
N TYR A 33 -1.18 -0.98 1.85
CA TYR A 33 -1.29 -2.36 1.39
C TYR A 33 -0.07 -3.13 1.84
N GLU A 34 -0.26 -4.25 2.52
CA GLU A 34 0.86 -5.09 2.93
C GLU A 34 1.33 -5.94 1.75
N ALA A 35 2.63 -5.96 1.55
CA ALA A 35 3.29 -6.79 0.56
C ALA A 35 4.65 -7.25 1.09
N THR A 36 5.04 -8.47 0.72
CA THR A 36 6.38 -8.97 1.00
C THR A 36 7.33 -8.41 -0.05
N LEU A 37 8.26 -7.58 0.36
CA LEU A 37 9.40 -7.14 -0.45
C LEU A 37 10.64 -7.75 0.21
N GLU A 38 11.37 -8.58 -0.54
CA GLU A 38 12.69 -9.10 -0.11
C GLU A 38 12.66 -9.81 1.26
N GLY A 39 11.61 -10.60 1.51
CA GLY A 39 11.42 -11.33 2.77
C GLY A 39 10.82 -10.50 3.92
N ALA A 40 10.72 -9.18 3.80
CA ALA A 40 10.12 -8.30 4.79
C ALA A 40 8.69 -7.91 4.42
N LYS A 41 7.76 -8.00 5.39
CA LYS A 41 6.40 -7.47 5.25
C LYS A 41 6.45 -5.95 5.32
N THR A 42 6.27 -5.29 4.18
CA THR A 42 6.27 -3.83 4.09
C THR A 42 4.95 -3.31 3.57
N LYS A 43 4.61 -2.09 4.00
CA LYS A 43 3.46 -1.39 3.44
C LYS A 43 3.87 -0.75 2.13
N VAL A 44 3.12 -1.02 1.07
CA VAL A 44 3.32 -0.53 -0.28
C VAL A 44 2.10 0.24 -0.77
N CYS A 45 2.27 0.97 -1.86
CA CYS A 45 1.17 1.66 -2.50
C CYS A 45 0.27 0.70 -3.29
N LYS A 46 -0.98 1.13 -3.53
CA LYS A 46 -1.98 0.39 -4.32
C LYS A 46 -1.45 -0.17 -5.65
N PRO A 47 -0.78 0.61 -6.53
CA PRO A 47 -0.31 0.08 -7.81
C PRO A 47 0.79 -0.96 -7.65
N CYS A 48 1.67 -0.82 -6.65
CA CYS A 48 2.71 -1.81 -6.37
C CYS A 48 2.13 -3.14 -5.87
N ASN A 49 1.10 -3.10 -5.01
CA ASN A 49 0.39 -4.30 -4.59
C ASN A 49 -0.32 -4.98 -5.78
N ALA A 50 -0.98 -4.21 -6.65
CA ALA A 50 -1.61 -4.75 -7.84
C ALA A 50 -0.61 -5.43 -8.79
N ASN A 51 0.56 -4.82 -8.99
CA ASN A 51 1.62 -5.40 -9.82
C ASN A 51 2.20 -6.68 -9.19
N LEU A 52 2.39 -6.70 -7.87
CA LEU A 52 2.83 -7.89 -7.15
C LEU A 52 1.82 -9.03 -7.27
N LYS A 53 0.52 -8.75 -7.12
CA LYS A 53 -0.53 -9.75 -7.30
C LYS A 53 -0.57 -10.30 -8.72
N LYS A 54 -0.44 -9.43 -9.74
CA LYS A 54 -0.38 -9.86 -11.15
C LYS A 54 0.82 -10.76 -11.43
N LYS A 55 2.00 -10.44 -10.87
CA LYS A 55 3.21 -11.25 -11.01
C LYS A 55 3.14 -12.58 -10.26
N ALA A 56 2.37 -12.67 -9.18
CA ALA A 56 2.19 -13.92 -8.43
C ALA A 56 1.17 -14.87 -9.08
N SER A 57 0.34 -14.38 -10.00
CA SER A 57 -0.69 -15.15 -10.71
C SER A 57 -0.32 -15.47 -12.17
N ALA A 58 0.90 -15.13 -12.59
CA ALA A 58 1.47 -15.44 -13.90
C ALA A 58 2.56 -16.49 -13.74
#